data_AF-A0A958KV47-F1
#
_entry.id   AF-A0A958KV47-F1
#
_cell.length_a   1.000
_cell.length_b   1.000
_cell.length_c   1.000
_cell.angle_alpha   90.00
_cell.angle_beta   90.00
_cell.angle_gamma   90.00
#
_symmetry.space_group_name_H-M   'P 1'
#
loop_
_entity.id
_entity.type
_entity.pdbx_description
1 polymer ?
#
loop_
_entity_poly.entity_id
_entity_poly.type
_entity_poly.pdbx_seq_one_letter_code
_entity_poly.pdbx_strand_id
1 'polypeptide(L)'
;MNLKPFHPSGGLQYHLRAAFNHKRWRPFCEYVEEWLLEWRKQPRMVGVSTLVLVGPNAGYTLSHAFISSFQNVIVVEPDPLAFALFEARFNCRARWVHQDYFDLKSKSPDPEKLKGLFLAYPNAAFLFCNILGQLPVLLRAKKGVDVELYMRGLSRVLSEFSLNVAMASYHDRFSRNLKRPDEVIDHLTGKLFASTKDKKEFPWPITNKIEHQIEFVRFG
;
A
#
# COMPACT_ATOMS: atom_id res chain seq x y z
N MET A 1 14.00 -4.84 -4.95
CA MET A 1 13.76 -6.29 -5.10
C MET A 1 13.95 -6.57 -6.59
N ASN A 2 14.82 -7.48 -7.04
CA ASN A 2 14.70 -7.96 -8.43
C ASN A 2 13.48 -8.88 -8.40
N LEU A 3 12.31 -8.28 -8.62
CA LEU A 3 11.06 -9.03 -8.70
C LEU A 3 11.22 -9.96 -9.89
N LYS A 4 11.24 -11.27 -9.62
CA LYS A 4 11.11 -12.27 -10.68
C LYS A 4 9.80 -11.97 -11.43
N PRO A 5 9.72 -12.19 -12.76
CA PRO A 5 8.54 -11.88 -13.57
C PRO A 5 7.22 -12.58 -13.13
N PHE A 6 7.29 -13.46 -12.14
CA PHE A 6 6.22 -14.30 -11.61
C PHE A 6 5.90 -14.06 -10.12
N HIS A 7 6.22 -12.89 -9.56
CA HIS A 7 5.91 -12.60 -8.15
C HIS A 7 4.39 -12.41 -7.93
N PRO A 8 3.76 -12.98 -6.88
CA PRO A 8 2.30 -12.90 -6.70
C PRO A 8 1.78 -11.48 -6.37
N SER A 9 2.66 -10.57 -5.96
CA SER A 9 2.37 -9.15 -5.65
C SER A 9 3.02 -8.13 -6.60
N GLY A 10 3.64 -8.58 -7.71
CA GLY A 10 4.29 -7.71 -8.72
C GLY A 10 4.75 -8.49 -9.96
N GLY A 11 5.01 -7.82 -11.08
CA GLY A 11 5.39 -8.48 -12.34
C GLY A 11 4.23 -8.85 -13.27
N LEU A 12 4.55 -9.43 -14.44
CA LEU A 12 3.65 -9.53 -15.59
C LEU A 12 2.33 -10.25 -15.31
N GLN A 13 2.36 -11.36 -14.56
CA GLN A 13 1.15 -12.10 -14.19
C GLN A 13 0.21 -11.28 -13.29
N TYR A 14 0.77 -10.50 -12.37
CA TYR A 14 -0.02 -9.61 -11.52
C TYR A 14 -0.71 -8.53 -12.37
N HIS A 15 0.03 -7.89 -13.28
CA HIS A 15 -0.51 -6.85 -14.17
C HIS A 15 -1.61 -7.37 -15.11
N LEU A 16 -1.42 -8.57 -15.66
CA LEU A 16 -2.44 -9.24 -16.48
C LEU A 16 -3.70 -9.52 -15.64
N ARG A 17 -3.55 -10.09 -14.45
CA ARG A 17 -4.69 -10.37 -13.55
C ARG A 17 -5.43 -9.11 -13.15
N ALA A 18 -4.73 -8.01 -12.87
CA ALA A 18 -5.33 -6.72 -12.56
C ALA A 18 -6.13 -6.17 -13.76
N ALA A 19 -5.59 -6.28 -14.98
CA ALA A 19 -6.30 -5.88 -16.19
C ALA A 19 -7.56 -6.72 -16.44
N PHE A 20 -7.48 -8.06 -16.30
CA PHE A 20 -8.63 -8.95 -16.52
C PHE A 20 -9.74 -8.81 -15.47
N ASN A 21 -9.42 -8.37 -14.25
CA ASN A 21 -10.40 -8.23 -13.16
C ASN A 21 -10.83 -6.78 -12.90
N HIS A 22 -10.43 -5.83 -13.74
CA HIS A 22 -10.67 -4.39 -13.54
C HIS A 22 -12.13 -4.05 -13.21
N LYS A 23 -13.11 -4.66 -13.90
CA LYS A 23 -14.54 -4.43 -13.63
C LYS A 23 -14.96 -4.83 -12.21
N ARG A 24 -14.32 -5.82 -11.61
CA ARG A 24 -14.61 -6.29 -10.24
C ARG A 24 -13.89 -5.49 -9.17
N TRP A 25 -12.82 -4.78 -9.56
CA TRP A 25 -12.05 -3.92 -8.67
C TRP A 25 -12.61 -2.50 -8.63
N ARG A 26 -13.48 -2.16 -9.58
CA ARG A 26 -14.04 -0.81 -9.73
C ARG A 26 -14.70 -0.26 -8.45
N PRO A 27 -15.60 -0.98 -7.73
CA PRO A 27 -16.18 -0.44 -6.49
C PRO A 27 -15.14 -0.15 -5.40
N PHE A 28 -14.09 -0.97 -5.35
CA PHE A 28 -12.97 -0.75 -4.45
C PHE A 28 -12.16 0.49 -4.85
N CYS A 29 -11.83 0.64 -6.14
CA CYS A 29 -11.12 1.81 -6.63
C CYS A 29 -11.92 3.10 -6.41
N GLU A 30 -13.25 3.08 -6.60
CA GLU A 30 -14.15 4.21 -6.33
C GLU A 30 -14.13 4.58 -4.83
N TYR A 31 -14.20 3.60 -3.93
CA TYR A 31 -14.13 3.85 -2.48
C TYR A 31 -12.75 4.39 -2.03
N VAL A 32 -11.67 3.86 -2.59
CA VAL A 32 -10.31 4.38 -2.35
C VAL A 32 -10.21 5.81 -2.86
N GLU A 33 -10.73 6.11 -4.05
CA GLU A 33 -10.75 7.46 -4.61
C GLU A 33 -11.50 8.43 -3.69
N GLU A 34 -12.72 8.12 -3.29
CA GLU A 34 -13.50 8.95 -2.36
C GLU A 34 -12.71 9.23 -1.08
N TRP A 35 -12.15 8.18 -0.47
CA TRP A 35 -11.37 8.33 0.76
C TRP A 35 -10.10 9.17 0.58
N LEU A 36 -9.41 9.03 -0.56
CA LEU A 36 -8.20 9.78 -0.92
C LEU A 36 -8.51 11.25 -1.20
N LEU A 37 -9.61 11.55 -1.90
CA LEU A 37 -10.06 12.92 -2.14
C LEU A 37 -10.48 13.59 -0.82
N GLU A 38 -11.10 12.86 0.10
CA GLU A 38 -11.38 13.37 1.46
C GLU A 38 -10.11 13.56 2.28
N TRP A 39 -9.12 12.68 2.15
CA TRP A 39 -7.81 12.87 2.78
C TRP A 39 -7.13 14.14 2.26
N ARG A 40 -7.17 14.38 0.93
CA ARG A 40 -6.58 15.55 0.27
C ARG A 40 -7.13 16.90 0.76
N LYS A 41 -8.38 16.92 1.27
CA LYS A 41 -9.07 18.11 1.80
C LYS A 41 -8.72 18.44 3.25
N GLN A 42 -7.96 17.59 3.95
CA GLN A 42 -7.65 17.84 5.37
C GLN A 42 -6.75 19.07 5.56
N PRO A 43 -6.86 19.81 6.69
CA PRO A 43 -6.03 20.99 6.95
C PRO A 43 -4.52 20.75 6.83
N ARG A 44 -4.02 19.57 7.23
CA ARG A 44 -2.59 19.20 7.12
C ARG A 44 -2.11 19.07 5.67
N MET A 45 -3.02 18.93 4.70
CA MET A 45 -2.70 18.85 3.26
C MET A 45 -2.65 20.23 2.59
N VAL A 46 -2.96 21.31 3.30
CA VAL A 46 -2.87 22.68 2.76
C VAL A 46 -1.41 23.02 2.49
N GLY A 47 -1.12 23.53 1.30
CA GLY A 47 0.25 23.86 0.86
C GLY A 47 1.11 22.67 0.45
N VAL A 48 0.66 21.43 0.68
CA VAL A 48 1.37 20.23 0.24
C VAL A 48 1.21 20.07 -1.28
N SER A 49 2.32 20.13 -2.00
CA SER A 49 2.37 20.01 -3.47
C SER A 49 3.03 18.72 -3.96
N THR A 50 3.68 17.96 -3.06
CA THR A 50 4.43 16.75 -3.39
C THR A 50 3.78 15.53 -2.72
N LEU A 51 3.55 14.48 -3.52
CA LEU A 51 3.06 13.18 -3.06
C LEU A 51 4.16 12.12 -3.22
N VAL A 52 4.44 11.38 -2.16
CA VAL A 52 5.28 10.18 -2.17
C VAL A 52 4.37 8.96 -2.07
N LEU A 53 4.29 8.20 -3.17
CA LEU A 53 3.60 6.92 -3.27
C LEU A 53 4.56 5.79 -2.91
N VAL A 54 4.20 4.95 -1.95
CA VAL A 54 5.04 3.82 -1.50
C VAL A 54 4.36 2.51 -1.85
N GLY A 55 4.99 1.75 -2.76
CA GLY A 55 4.47 0.48 -3.28
C GLY A 55 3.16 0.59 -4.09
N PRO A 56 2.93 1.63 -4.94
CA PRO A 56 1.68 1.75 -5.68
C PRO A 56 1.51 0.67 -6.76
N ASN A 57 2.54 -0.16 -7.04
CA ASN A 57 2.60 -0.97 -8.24
C ASN A 57 2.35 -0.06 -9.46
N ALA A 58 1.54 -0.46 -10.44
CA ALA A 58 1.14 0.40 -11.56
C ALA A 58 0.07 1.45 -11.20
N GLY A 59 -0.33 1.57 -9.93
CA GLY A 59 -1.36 2.53 -9.48
C GLY A 59 -2.78 2.15 -9.87
N TYR A 60 -3.10 0.85 -9.94
CA TYR A 60 -4.43 0.35 -10.32
C TYR A 60 -5.58 0.84 -9.42
N THR A 61 -5.28 1.24 -8.19
CA THR A 61 -6.24 1.69 -7.18
C THR A 61 -6.27 3.21 -7.03
N LEU A 62 -5.45 3.93 -7.79
CA LEU A 62 -5.31 5.38 -7.72
C LEU A 62 -6.06 6.02 -8.89
N SER A 63 -6.72 7.16 -8.64
CA SER A 63 -7.44 7.90 -9.66
C SER A 63 -6.65 9.07 -10.22
N HIS A 64 -6.98 9.49 -11.45
CA HIS A 64 -6.38 10.68 -12.05
C HIS A 64 -6.65 11.93 -11.21
N ALA A 65 -7.87 12.10 -10.69
CA ALA A 65 -8.26 13.27 -9.91
C ALA A 65 -7.40 13.42 -8.64
N PHE A 66 -7.09 12.29 -7.98
CA PHE A 66 -6.21 12.32 -6.83
C PHE A 66 -4.75 12.64 -7.23
N ILE A 67 -4.21 11.94 -8.22
CA ILE A 67 -2.82 12.13 -8.67
C ILE A 67 -2.57 13.54 -9.19
N SER A 68 -3.49 14.10 -9.97
CA SER A 68 -3.36 15.46 -10.54
C SER A 68 -3.53 16.58 -9.51
N SER A 69 -3.95 16.27 -8.29
CA SER A 69 -4.03 17.25 -7.19
C SER A 69 -2.67 17.60 -6.55
N PHE A 70 -1.59 16.98 -7.05
CA PHE A 70 -0.21 17.24 -6.66
C PHE A 70 0.62 17.70 -7.86
N GLN A 71 1.57 18.61 -7.61
CA GLN A 71 2.49 19.11 -8.63
C GLN A 71 3.64 18.13 -8.89
N ASN A 72 4.09 17.44 -7.84
CA ASN A 72 5.17 16.49 -7.91
C ASN A 72 4.72 15.13 -7.37
N VAL A 73 5.02 14.07 -8.10
CA VAL A 73 4.75 12.70 -7.69
C VAL A 73 6.06 11.94 -7.65
N ILE A 74 6.35 11.34 -6.50
CA ILE A 74 7.50 10.47 -6.28
C ILE A 74 6.96 9.06 -6.05
N VAL A 75 7.50 8.09 -6.76
CA VAL A 75 7.09 6.69 -6.67
C VAL A 75 8.25 5.85 -6.12
N VAL A 76 8.04 5.28 -4.94
CA VAL A 76 8.93 4.30 -4.32
C VAL A 76 8.42 2.90 -4.65
N GLU A 77 8.95 2.31 -5.71
CA GLU A 77 8.51 1.02 -6.24
C GLU A 77 9.72 0.23 -6.81
N PRO A 78 9.99 -0.98 -6.32
CA PRO A 78 11.04 -1.82 -6.88
C PRO A 78 10.72 -2.47 -8.23
N ASP A 79 9.46 -2.56 -8.67
CA ASP A 79 9.08 -3.20 -9.94
C ASP A 79 9.31 -2.29 -11.17
N PRO A 80 10.23 -2.65 -12.10
CA PRO A 80 10.45 -1.86 -13.31
C PRO A 80 9.27 -1.89 -14.29
N LEU A 81 8.41 -2.92 -14.27
CA LEU A 81 7.22 -2.96 -15.15
C LEU A 81 6.13 -2.02 -14.66
N ALA A 82 6.05 -1.80 -13.34
CA ALA A 82 5.13 -0.83 -12.76
C ALA A 82 5.41 0.59 -13.28
N PHE A 83 6.67 0.92 -13.59
CA PHE A 83 7.05 2.21 -14.20
C PHE A 83 6.24 2.53 -15.46
N ALA A 84 6.41 1.71 -16.49
CA ALA A 84 5.82 1.97 -17.79
C ALA A 84 4.28 2.01 -17.71
N LEU A 85 3.68 1.15 -16.88
CA LEU A 85 2.24 1.06 -16.73
C LEU A 85 1.64 2.20 -15.90
N PHE A 86 2.39 2.74 -14.94
CA PHE A 86 1.98 3.90 -14.15
C PHE A 86 2.06 5.18 -14.97
N GLU A 87 3.17 5.39 -15.70
CA GLU A 87 3.33 6.55 -16.58
C GLU A 87 2.30 6.54 -17.71
N ALA A 88 2.06 5.40 -18.35
CA ALA A 88 1.02 5.28 -19.38
C ALA A 88 -0.40 5.57 -18.84
N ARG A 89 -0.63 5.33 -17.55
CA ARG A 89 -1.91 5.61 -16.90
C ARG A 89 -2.04 7.08 -16.57
N PHE A 90 -1.11 7.67 -15.83
CA PHE A 90 -1.29 9.01 -15.26
C PHE A 90 -0.66 10.15 -16.06
N ASN A 91 0.29 9.84 -16.95
CA ASN A 91 1.05 10.82 -17.73
C ASN A 91 1.60 11.98 -16.87
N CYS A 92 2.07 11.67 -15.66
CA CYS A 92 2.46 12.67 -14.66
C CYS A 92 3.97 12.85 -14.51
N ARG A 93 4.80 12.14 -15.29
CA ARG A 93 6.28 12.19 -15.23
C ARG A 93 6.79 12.03 -13.79
N ALA A 94 6.34 10.98 -13.12
CA ALA A 94 6.71 10.77 -11.72
C ALA A 94 8.22 10.55 -11.58
N ARG A 95 8.79 10.94 -10.44
CA ARG A 95 10.17 10.60 -10.08
C ARG A 95 10.21 9.21 -9.46
N TRP A 96 10.95 8.30 -10.06
CA TRP A 96 11.05 6.91 -9.60
C TRP A 96 12.23 6.70 -8.66
N VAL A 97 11.98 5.98 -7.56
CA VAL A 97 12.93 5.70 -6.51
C VAL A 97 12.93 4.20 -6.23
N HIS A 98 14.06 3.55 -6.51
CA HIS A 98 14.25 2.10 -6.32
C HIS A 98 14.93 1.73 -5.00
N GLN A 99 15.13 2.73 -4.13
CA GLN A 99 15.74 2.53 -2.82
C GLN A 99 14.85 1.66 -1.93
N ASP A 100 15.48 0.74 -1.21
CA ASP A 100 14.81 -0.20 -0.31
C ASP A 100 14.71 0.39 1.10
N TYR A 101 13.68 1.20 1.33
CA TYR A 101 13.44 1.85 2.62
C TYR A 101 12.88 0.91 3.70
N PHE A 102 12.46 -0.30 3.33
CA PHE A 102 12.01 -1.34 4.27
C PHE A 102 13.08 -2.41 4.52
N ASP A 103 14.28 -2.21 3.97
CA ASP A 103 15.41 -3.12 4.10
C ASP A 103 15.14 -4.59 3.78
N LEU A 104 14.20 -4.85 2.86
CA LEU A 104 13.74 -6.20 2.54
C LEU A 104 14.83 -7.04 1.85
N LYS A 105 15.87 -6.41 1.29
CA LYS A 105 17.06 -7.09 0.76
C LYS A 105 18.02 -7.58 1.84
N SER A 106 18.02 -7.00 3.04
CA SER A 106 18.91 -7.40 4.13
C SER A 106 18.55 -8.78 4.69
N LYS A 107 19.54 -9.48 5.27
CA LYS A 107 19.31 -10.70 6.07
C LYS A 107 18.64 -10.37 7.41
N SER A 108 18.91 -9.19 7.93
CA SER A 108 18.34 -8.65 9.17
C SER A 108 17.72 -7.29 8.83
N PRO A 109 16.47 -7.26 8.34
CA PRO A 109 15.80 -6.03 7.97
C PRO A 109 15.67 -5.08 9.17
N ASP A 110 15.99 -3.81 8.95
CA ASP A 110 15.89 -2.76 9.95
C ASP A 110 14.77 -1.75 9.59
N PRO A 111 13.71 -1.64 10.41
CA PRO A 111 12.63 -0.69 10.15
C PRO A 111 13.07 0.79 10.26
N GLU A 112 14.20 1.09 10.92
CA GLU A 112 14.72 2.46 11.01
C GLU A 112 15.15 3.03 9.65
N LYS A 113 15.44 2.18 8.66
CA LYS A 113 15.75 2.66 7.30
C LYS A 113 14.64 3.50 6.68
N LEU A 114 13.39 3.30 7.11
CA LEU A 114 12.27 4.09 6.62
C LEU A 114 12.40 5.59 6.96
N LYS A 115 13.14 5.94 8.02
CA LYS A 115 13.43 7.34 8.35
C LYS A 115 14.07 8.10 7.20
N GLY A 116 14.94 7.43 6.44
CA GLY A 116 15.58 8.00 5.26
C GLY A 116 14.59 8.50 4.22
N LEU A 117 13.42 7.86 4.09
CA LEU A 117 12.38 8.28 3.15
C LEU A 117 11.77 9.62 3.54
N PHE A 118 11.41 9.76 4.82
CA PHE A 118 10.83 11.00 5.34
C PHE A 118 11.85 12.15 5.32
N LEU A 119 13.10 11.86 5.68
CA LEU A 119 14.18 12.84 5.64
C LEU A 119 14.53 13.30 4.22
N ALA A 120 14.35 12.43 3.21
CA ALA A 120 14.56 12.80 1.82
C ALA A 120 13.46 13.71 1.26
N TYR A 121 12.25 13.66 1.84
CA TYR A 121 11.06 14.38 1.36
C TYR A 121 10.27 15.04 2.50
N PRO A 122 10.86 15.96 3.28
CA PRO A 122 10.27 16.45 4.53
C PRO A 122 8.96 17.23 4.38
N ASN A 123 8.69 17.77 3.19
CA ASN A 123 7.48 18.58 2.90
C ASN A 123 6.45 17.84 2.02
N ALA A 124 6.54 16.51 1.93
CA ALA A 124 5.63 15.69 1.12
C ALA A 124 4.50 15.08 1.94
N ALA A 125 3.41 14.72 1.25
CA ALA A 125 2.45 13.75 1.76
C ALA A 125 2.92 12.33 1.42
N PHE A 126 2.72 11.39 2.33
CA PHE A 126 3.10 9.99 2.16
C PHE A 126 1.87 9.10 2.09
N LEU A 127 1.74 8.34 1.00
CA LEU A 127 0.69 7.36 0.83
C LEU A 127 1.30 5.97 0.69
N PHE A 128 1.05 5.11 1.66
CA PHE A 128 1.43 3.71 1.61
C PHE A 128 0.33 2.90 0.93
N CYS A 129 0.61 2.45 -0.28
CA CYS A 129 -0.32 1.72 -1.13
C CYS A 129 -0.16 0.21 -0.88
N ASN A 130 -0.99 -0.36 0.00
CA ASN A 130 -1.05 -1.79 0.32
C ASN A 130 0.22 -2.40 0.94
N ILE A 131 1.38 -1.74 0.87
CA ILE A 131 2.67 -2.29 1.28
C ILE A 131 2.73 -2.63 2.77
N LEU A 132 2.13 -1.81 3.65
CA LEU A 132 2.12 -2.08 5.09
C LEU A 132 1.39 -3.38 5.45
N GLY A 133 0.32 -3.71 4.71
CA GLY A 133 -0.40 -4.99 4.82
C GLY A 133 0.41 -6.17 4.29
N GLN A 134 1.26 -5.95 3.28
CA GLN A 134 2.09 -7.00 2.67
C GLN A 134 3.37 -7.29 3.45
N LEU A 135 3.91 -6.32 4.20
CA LEU A 135 5.19 -6.46 4.90
C LEU A 135 5.27 -7.70 5.81
N PRO A 136 4.28 -8.03 6.66
CA PRO A 136 4.34 -9.24 7.48
C PRO A 136 4.46 -10.51 6.65
N VAL A 137 3.77 -10.60 5.51
CA VAL A 137 3.84 -11.75 4.59
C VAL A 137 5.24 -11.85 3.97
N LEU A 138 5.78 -10.72 3.48
CA LEU A 138 7.11 -10.66 2.87
C LEU A 138 8.22 -11.01 3.87
N LEU A 139 8.09 -10.56 5.12
CA LEU A 139 9.06 -10.82 6.18
C LEU A 139 8.99 -12.26 6.69
N ARG A 140 7.79 -12.87 6.81
CA ARG A 140 7.65 -14.29 7.18
C ARG A 140 8.28 -15.25 6.17
N ALA A 141 8.35 -14.85 4.89
CA ALA A 141 9.03 -15.63 3.87
C ALA A 141 10.57 -15.66 4.06
N LYS A 142 11.12 -14.79 4.91
CA LYS A 142 12.55 -14.72 5.22
C LYS A 142 12.86 -15.53 6.47
N LYS A 143 13.88 -16.40 6.40
CA LYS A 143 14.35 -17.17 7.55
C LYS A 143 15.01 -16.25 8.59
N GLY A 144 14.70 -16.46 9.86
CA GLY A 144 15.37 -15.79 10.99
C GLY A 144 14.95 -14.35 11.24
N VAL A 145 13.87 -13.87 10.63
CA VAL A 145 13.32 -12.54 10.87
C VAL A 145 12.25 -12.62 11.96
N ASP A 146 12.42 -11.86 13.03
CA ASP A 146 11.36 -11.59 14.00
C ASP A 146 10.42 -10.52 13.43
N VAL A 147 9.32 -10.99 12.87
CA VAL A 147 8.30 -10.15 12.22
C VAL A 147 7.63 -9.21 13.23
N GLU A 148 7.37 -9.66 14.45
CA GLU A 148 6.70 -8.85 15.46
C GLU A 148 7.60 -7.73 15.96
N LEU A 149 8.89 -8.01 16.17
CA LEU A 149 9.88 -7.01 16.52
C LEU A 149 10.04 -5.97 15.41
N TYR A 150 10.15 -6.42 14.16
CA TYR A 150 10.23 -5.51 13.01
C TYR A 150 9.00 -4.60 12.91
N MET A 151 7.79 -5.17 12.99
CA MET A 151 6.54 -4.40 12.87
C MET A 151 6.34 -3.43 14.04
N ARG A 152 6.79 -3.77 15.25
CA ARG A 152 6.83 -2.84 16.39
C ARG A 152 7.77 -1.67 16.14
N GLY A 153 8.98 -1.94 15.63
CA GLY A 153 9.93 -0.90 15.25
C GLY A 153 9.38 0.00 14.14
N LEU A 154 8.77 -0.58 13.11
CA LEU A 154 8.14 0.16 12.02
C LEU A 154 7.02 1.07 12.52
N SER A 155 6.15 0.56 13.40
CA SER A 155 5.08 1.35 14.01
C SER A 155 5.63 2.58 14.74
N ARG A 156 6.71 2.41 15.51
CA ARG A 156 7.39 3.52 16.19
C ARG A 156 7.90 4.58 15.21
N VAL A 157 8.54 4.18 14.11
CA VAL A 157 9.02 5.12 13.07
C VAL A 157 7.86 5.87 12.44
N LEU A 158 6.77 5.19 12.09
CA LEU A 158 5.58 5.82 11.52
C LEU A 158 4.96 6.84 12.50
N SER A 159 4.82 6.48 13.78
CA SER A 159 4.31 7.40 14.81
C SER A 159 5.21 8.60 15.06
N GLU A 160 6.53 8.44 14.99
CA GLU A 160 7.50 9.53 15.14
C GLU A 160 7.31 10.60 14.05
N PHE A 161 7.12 10.17 12.81
CA PHE A 161 7.01 11.09 11.67
C PHE A 161 5.59 11.61 11.42
N SER A 162 4.54 10.88 11.81
CA SER A 162 3.16 11.29 11.54
C SER A 162 2.81 12.66 12.11
N LEU A 163 3.46 13.06 13.21
CA LEU A 163 3.28 14.38 13.82
C LEU A 163 3.63 15.54 12.87
N ASN A 164 4.58 15.33 11.96
CA ASN A 164 5.17 16.39 11.13
C ASN A 164 4.82 16.27 9.65
N VAL A 165 4.43 15.08 9.18
CA VAL A 165 4.09 14.87 7.76
C VAL A 165 2.65 14.40 7.61
N ALA A 166 2.02 14.76 6.49
CA ALA A 166 0.75 14.17 6.13
C ALA A 166 0.98 12.72 5.69
N MET A 167 0.34 11.77 6.36
CA MET A 167 0.56 10.36 6.08
C MET A 167 -0.74 9.57 6.12
N ALA A 168 -0.88 8.65 5.16
CA ALA A 168 -2.03 7.79 5.01
C ALA A 168 -1.62 6.43 4.46
N SER A 169 -2.42 5.41 4.76
CA SER A 169 -2.27 4.09 4.16
C SER A 169 -3.62 3.43 3.94
N TYR A 170 -3.71 2.64 2.87
CA TYR A 170 -4.80 1.69 2.68
C TYR A 170 -4.19 0.34 2.35
N HIS A 171 -4.75 -0.73 2.88
CA HIS A 171 -4.27 -2.07 2.58
C HIS A 171 -5.36 -3.13 2.69
N ASP A 172 -5.25 -4.14 1.83
CA ASP A 172 -6.06 -5.36 1.87
C ASP A 172 -5.68 -6.15 3.12
N ARG A 173 -6.54 -6.12 4.12
CA ARG A 173 -6.27 -6.72 5.42
C ARG A 173 -6.80 -8.15 5.51
N PHE A 174 -7.94 -8.43 4.91
CA PHE A 174 -8.56 -9.74 4.99
C PHE A 174 -9.02 -10.28 3.64
N SER A 175 -9.04 -11.61 3.50
CA SER A 175 -9.81 -12.31 2.47
C SER A 175 -10.77 -13.30 3.16
N ARG A 176 -12.07 -13.13 2.95
CA ARG A 176 -13.15 -13.98 3.44
C ARG A 176 -13.69 -14.86 2.31
N ASN A 177 -13.87 -16.16 2.59
CA ASN A 177 -14.55 -17.06 1.66
C ASN A 177 -16.08 -16.90 1.79
N LEU A 178 -16.76 -16.43 0.74
CA LEU A 178 -18.21 -16.23 0.75
C LEU A 178 -19.02 -17.53 0.84
N LYS A 179 -18.40 -18.69 0.55
CA LYS A 179 -19.03 -20.01 0.72
C LYS A 179 -18.80 -20.63 2.10
N ARG A 180 -17.85 -20.08 2.87
CA ARG A 180 -17.48 -20.50 4.22
C ARG A 180 -17.20 -19.23 5.03
N PRO A 181 -18.25 -18.50 5.44
CA PRO A 181 -18.13 -17.15 5.97
C PRO A 181 -17.29 -17.04 7.25
N ASP A 182 -17.07 -18.17 7.94
CA ASP A 182 -16.20 -18.28 9.12
C ASP A 182 -14.71 -18.40 8.77
N GLU A 183 -14.36 -18.60 7.49
CA GLU A 183 -12.99 -18.60 6.98
C GLU A 183 -12.57 -17.18 6.55
N VAL A 184 -12.16 -16.35 7.52
CA VAL A 184 -11.52 -15.05 7.28
C VAL A 184 -10.02 -15.18 7.49
N ILE A 185 -9.23 -14.92 6.45
CA ILE A 185 -7.76 -14.90 6.51
C ILE A 185 -7.31 -13.47 6.79
N ASP A 186 -6.62 -13.25 7.90
CA ASP A 186 -5.88 -12.02 8.17
C ASP A 186 -4.52 -12.05 7.47
N HIS A 187 -4.28 -11.18 6.49
CA HIS A 187 -3.00 -11.12 5.78
C HIS A 187 -1.85 -10.64 6.67
N LEU A 188 -2.13 -9.94 7.78
CA LEU A 188 -1.13 -9.50 8.74
C LEU A 188 -0.68 -10.63 9.67
N THR A 189 -1.55 -11.57 10.04
CA THR A 189 -1.26 -12.62 11.03
C THR A 189 -1.25 -14.04 10.48
N GLY A 190 -1.83 -14.28 9.31
CA GLY A 190 -2.01 -15.60 8.70
C GLY A 190 -3.01 -16.50 9.43
N LYS A 191 -3.74 -15.97 10.42
CA LYS A 191 -4.67 -16.72 11.26
C LYS A 191 -6.11 -16.62 10.72
N LEU A 192 -6.86 -17.70 10.91
CA LEU A 192 -8.31 -17.77 10.70
C LEU A 192 -9.02 -17.18 11.92
N PHE A 193 -9.92 -16.21 11.73
CA PHE A 193 -10.72 -15.63 12.81
C PHE A 193 -12.18 -15.44 12.40
N ALA A 194 -13.06 -15.38 13.40
CA ALA A 194 -14.52 -15.43 13.23
C ALA A 194 -15.26 -14.09 13.45
N SER A 195 -14.57 -12.94 13.60
CA SER A 195 -15.27 -11.70 13.96
C SER A 195 -14.53 -10.43 13.50
N THR A 196 -15.24 -9.63 12.69
CA THR A 196 -14.85 -8.34 12.08
C THR A 196 -15.36 -7.14 12.89
N LYS A 197 -15.67 -7.32 14.18
CA LYS A 197 -16.58 -6.43 14.91
C LYS A 197 -16.08 -5.02 15.21
N ASP A 198 -14.80 -4.68 15.06
CA ASP A 198 -14.26 -3.44 15.63
C ASP A 198 -13.29 -2.63 14.77
N LYS A 199 -13.32 -2.72 13.44
CA LYS A 199 -12.50 -1.83 12.60
C LYS A 199 -13.28 -1.28 11.42
N LYS A 200 -12.93 -0.06 10.99
CA LYS A 200 -13.49 0.61 9.79
C LYS A 200 -13.07 -0.18 8.54
N GLU A 201 -13.76 -1.28 8.32
CA GLU A 201 -13.49 -2.26 7.28
C GLU A 201 -14.50 -2.06 6.14
N PHE A 202 -14.01 -1.90 4.92
CA PHE A 202 -14.87 -1.95 3.72
C PHE A 202 -14.80 -3.35 3.12
N PRO A 203 -15.87 -4.17 3.21
CA PRO A 203 -15.94 -5.45 2.51
C PRO A 203 -16.21 -5.26 1.01
N TRP A 204 -15.44 -5.92 0.15
CA TRP A 204 -15.66 -5.90 -1.30
C TRP A 204 -15.46 -7.30 -1.94
N PRO A 205 -16.42 -7.78 -2.76
CA PRO A 205 -16.30 -9.06 -3.43
C PRO A 205 -15.34 -9.02 -4.63
N ILE A 206 -14.21 -9.73 -4.54
CA ILE A 206 -13.28 -9.94 -5.67
C ILE A 206 -13.82 -10.98 -6.64
N THR A 207 -14.49 -12.00 -6.10
CA THR A 207 -15.16 -13.06 -6.86
C THR A 207 -16.49 -13.40 -6.19
N ASN A 208 -17.31 -14.24 -6.83
CA ASN A 208 -18.50 -14.82 -6.21
C ASN A 208 -18.21 -15.78 -5.03
N LYS A 209 -16.94 -15.98 -4.69
CA LYS A 209 -16.48 -16.87 -3.62
C LYS A 209 -15.56 -16.18 -2.61
N ILE A 210 -15.08 -14.97 -2.89
CA ILE A 210 -14.02 -14.32 -2.10
C ILE A 210 -14.34 -12.84 -1.97
N GLU A 211 -14.35 -12.35 -0.75
CA GLU A 211 -14.51 -10.95 -0.36
C GLU A 211 -13.24 -10.48 0.34
N HIS A 212 -12.78 -9.28 0.05
CA HIS A 212 -11.65 -8.65 0.75
C HIS A 212 -12.15 -7.57 1.68
N GLN A 213 -11.38 -7.28 2.73
CA GLN A 213 -11.62 -6.14 3.59
C GLN A 213 -10.41 -5.21 3.56
N ILE A 214 -10.66 -3.92 3.36
CA ILE A 214 -9.63 -2.90 3.38
C ILE A 214 -9.68 -2.15 4.70
N GLU A 215 -8.49 -1.89 5.25
CA GLU A 215 -8.30 -0.95 6.34
C GLU A 215 -7.73 0.36 5.81
N PHE A 216 -8.34 1.46 6.23
CA PHE A 216 -7.88 2.82 5.96
C PHE A 216 -7.31 3.45 7.22
N VAL A 217 -6.07 3.91 7.15
CA VAL A 217 -5.39 4.56 8.27
C VAL A 217 -4.95 5.95 7.84
N ARG A 218 -5.34 6.95 8.63
CA ARG A 218 -4.77 8.30 8.60
C ARG A 218 -3.93 8.43 9.85
N PHE A 219 -2.68 8.86 9.69
CA PHE A 219 -1.81 9.02 10.84
C PHE A 219 -1.95 10.46 11.35
N GLY A 220 -2.18 10.58 12.66
CA GLY A 220 -2.43 11.84 13.36
C GLY A 220 -1.18 12.69 13.51
#